data_AF-A0A6J8CH11-F1
#
_entry.id   AF-A0A6J8CH11-F1
#
_cell.length_a   1.000
_cell.length_b   1.000
_cell.length_c   1.000
_cell.angle_alpha   90.00
_cell.angle_beta   90.00
_cell.angle_gamma   90.00
#
_symmetry.space_group_name_H-M   'P 1'
#
loop_
_entity.id
_entity.type
_entity.pdbx_description
1 polymer ?
#
loop_
_entity_poly.entity_id
_entity_poly.type
_entity_poly.pdbx_seq_one_letter_code
_entity_poly.pdbx_strand_id
1 'polypeptide(L)'
;MLFESFQLQYTDLFIQHYGEKKDERIILFPVSGGQVKTTDFDSSLLYKLIRNTLNHKIAPPTRGWGSTPLSGDKYEADDIERIRHYRNKIAHNTEFKISNKQYQNQWNELSQAVNRLSQETLKSEITALECTQFIGSQKNEIESIKKNISKMKNEMYALQNELFICQDEITEIQDAVINSRKEIEDINERHIPRHIRKCQLTLLEDWKRHDILFCDEIRGYKVAYEEANKHNTVTFIGGPGSCKTYSTTIRKAWLGGCSCV
;
A
#
# COMPACT_ATOMS: atom_id res chain seq x y z
N MET A 1 31.25 35.11 -30.18
CA MET A 1 31.88 34.69 -31.45
C MET A 1 31.49 33.29 -31.95
N LEU A 2 31.81 32.16 -31.30
CA LEU A 2 31.45 30.82 -31.86
C LEU A 2 29.93 30.52 -31.90
N PHE A 3 29.14 31.11 -31.00
CA PHE A 3 27.67 30.93 -30.96
C PHE A 3 26.89 31.94 -31.81
N GLU A 4 27.46 33.12 -32.10
CA GLU A 4 26.77 34.13 -32.94
C GLU A 4 26.78 33.75 -34.42
N SER A 5 27.82 33.07 -34.90
CA SER A 5 27.82 32.53 -36.27
C SER A 5 27.00 31.24 -36.41
N PHE A 6 26.49 30.70 -35.31
CA PHE A 6 25.75 29.43 -35.28
C PHE A 6 24.28 29.61 -35.71
N GLN A 7 23.68 30.77 -35.41
CA GLN A 7 22.26 31.03 -35.63
C GLN A 7 21.85 31.20 -37.09
N LEU A 8 22.76 31.63 -37.99
CA LEU A 8 22.39 31.93 -39.38
C LEU A 8 22.75 30.82 -40.38
N GLN A 9 23.69 29.92 -40.05
CA GLN A 9 24.23 28.96 -41.01
C GLN A 9 23.74 27.52 -40.79
N TYR A 10 23.22 27.19 -39.60
CA TYR A 10 22.90 25.82 -39.20
C TYR A 10 21.43 25.60 -38.81
N THR A 11 20.60 26.65 -38.83
CA THR A 11 19.14 26.55 -38.60
C THR A 11 18.47 25.59 -39.58
N ASP A 12 18.81 25.69 -40.87
CA ASP A 12 18.13 24.90 -41.90
C ASP A 12 18.51 23.42 -41.85
N LEU A 13 19.80 23.12 -41.62
CA LEU A 13 20.29 21.75 -41.42
C LEU A 13 19.70 21.10 -40.16
N PHE A 14 19.58 21.88 -39.07
CA PHE A 14 18.98 21.41 -37.83
C PHE A 14 17.48 21.16 -38.00
N ILE A 15 16.74 22.09 -38.63
CA ILE A 15 15.30 21.95 -38.91
C ILE A 15 15.03 20.73 -39.81
N GLN A 16 15.85 20.49 -40.82
CA GLN A 16 15.70 19.37 -41.74
C GLN A 16 15.90 17.99 -41.07
N HIS A 17 16.75 17.91 -40.03
CA HIS A 17 17.05 16.66 -39.32
C HIS A 17 16.25 16.45 -38.02
N TYR A 18 15.72 17.53 -37.41
CA TYR A 18 15.16 17.50 -36.04
C TYR A 18 13.73 18.04 -35.91
N GLY A 19 13.03 18.23 -37.04
CA GLY A 19 11.77 18.96 -37.18
C GLY A 19 10.52 18.53 -36.38
N GLU A 20 10.62 17.76 -35.29
CA GLU A 20 9.42 17.28 -34.58
C GLU A 20 9.35 17.60 -33.07
N LYS A 21 10.45 17.92 -32.37
CA LYS A 21 10.40 18.27 -30.94
C LYS A 21 10.44 19.78 -30.70
N LYS A 22 9.25 20.37 -30.53
CA LYS A 22 9.02 21.81 -30.33
C LYS A 22 9.89 22.42 -29.22
N ASP A 23 10.12 21.68 -28.13
CA ASP A 23 10.81 22.20 -26.94
C ASP A 23 12.34 22.29 -27.13
N GLU A 24 12.97 21.27 -27.73
CA GLU A 24 14.42 21.30 -28.03
C GLU A 24 14.78 22.41 -29.04
N ARG A 25 13.87 22.69 -30.00
CA ARG A 25 14.04 23.78 -30.97
C ARG A 25 14.02 25.15 -30.32
N ILE A 26 13.13 25.38 -29.35
CA ILE A 26 13.00 26.66 -28.66
C ILE A 26 14.26 26.96 -27.83
N ILE A 27 14.86 25.94 -27.22
CA ILE A 27 16.12 26.06 -26.47
C ILE A 27 17.27 26.45 -27.40
N LEU A 28 17.39 25.81 -28.57
CA LEU A 28 18.49 26.05 -29.51
C LEU A 28 18.37 27.35 -30.29
N PHE A 29 17.14 27.79 -30.59
CA PHE A 29 16.86 28.96 -31.42
C PHE A 29 15.75 29.81 -30.78
N PRO A 30 16.06 30.58 -29.72
CA PRO A 30 15.09 31.46 -29.08
C PRO A 30 14.65 32.57 -30.04
N VAL A 31 13.34 32.82 -30.08
CA VAL A 31 12.64 33.64 -31.09
C VAL A 31 13.08 35.12 -31.12
N SER A 32 13.80 35.59 -30.10
CA SER A 32 14.07 37.02 -29.89
C SER A 32 15.55 37.38 -29.77
N GLY A 33 16.46 36.53 -30.29
CA GLY A 33 17.91 36.76 -30.14
C GLY A 33 18.39 36.59 -28.69
N GLY A 34 17.66 35.84 -27.87
CA GLY A 34 18.04 35.52 -26.51
C GLY A 34 19.36 34.75 -26.47
N GLN A 35 20.22 35.07 -25.50
CA GLN A 35 21.43 34.29 -25.25
C GLN A 35 21.04 32.90 -24.75
N VAL A 36 21.45 31.86 -25.48
CA VAL A 36 21.33 30.47 -25.02
C VAL A 36 22.48 30.18 -24.07
N LYS A 37 22.19 29.70 -22.85
CA LYS A 37 23.23 29.36 -21.88
C LYS A 37 23.60 27.89 -22.03
N THR A 38 24.85 27.55 -21.77
CA THR A 38 25.31 26.15 -21.74
C THR A 38 24.58 25.31 -20.69
N THR A 39 24.02 25.94 -19.65
CA THR A 39 23.17 25.30 -18.62
C THR A 39 21.82 24.83 -19.13
N ASP A 40 21.38 25.29 -20.30
CA ASP A 40 20.08 24.94 -20.88
C ASP A 40 20.17 23.65 -21.73
N PHE A 41 21.38 23.13 -21.92
CA PHE A 41 21.63 21.92 -22.70
C PHE A 41 21.81 20.71 -21.79
N ASP A 42 20.95 19.70 -21.95
CA ASP A 42 21.23 18.38 -21.40
C ASP A 42 22.31 17.65 -22.23
N SER A 43 22.87 16.57 -21.67
CA SER A 43 23.93 15.80 -22.32
C SER A 43 23.51 15.14 -23.64
N SER A 44 22.20 14.89 -23.85
CA SER A 44 21.67 14.35 -25.10
C SER A 44 21.63 15.39 -26.20
N LEU A 45 21.17 16.60 -25.87
CA LEU A 45 21.08 17.73 -26.77
C LEU A 45 22.48 18.18 -27.19
N LEU A 46 23.42 18.22 -26.26
CA LEU A 46 24.83 18.55 -26.54
C LEU A 46 25.45 17.52 -27.51
N TYR A 47 25.24 16.22 -27.29
CA TYR A 47 25.71 15.18 -28.21
C TYR A 47 25.12 15.34 -29.61
N LYS A 48 23.80 15.59 -29.72
CA LYS A 48 23.13 15.82 -31.01
C LYS A 48 23.73 17.02 -31.75
N LEU A 49 23.99 18.11 -31.04
CA LEU A 49 24.58 19.31 -31.62
C LEU A 49 25.97 19.01 -32.18
N ILE A 50 26.83 18.38 -31.36
CA ILE A 50 28.19 18.01 -31.76
C ILE A 50 28.19 17.12 -33.01
N ARG A 51 27.41 16.04 -32.99
CA ARG A 51 27.37 15.04 -34.08
C ARG A 51 26.84 15.60 -35.40
N ASN A 52 25.88 16.52 -35.38
CA ASN A 52 25.16 16.88 -36.60
C ASN A 52 25.51 18.27 -37.13
N THR A 53 25.94 19.19 -36.25
CA THR A 53 26.29 20.55 -36.67
C THR A 53 27.79 20.82 -36.60
N LEU A 54 28.51 20.22 -35.63
CA LEU A 54 29.95 20.43 -35.44
C LEU A 54 30.80 19.29 -36.01
N ASN A 55 30.21 18.35 -36.74
CA ASN A 55 30.93 17.24 -37.40
C ASN A 55 32.00 17.67 -38.40
N HIS A 56 31.93 18.89 -38.92
CA HIS A 56 32.95 19.47 -39.78
C HIS A 56 34.16 19.98 -39.00
N LYS A 57 34.04 20.19 -37.68
CA LYS A 57 35.12 20.66 -36.80
C LYS A 57 35.83 19.53 -36.06
N ILE A 58 35.24 18.34 -36.02
CA ILE A 58 35.77 17.19 -35.29
C ILE A 58 35.84 16.01 -36.26
N ALA A 59 37.01 15.37 -36.33
CA ALA A 59 37.16 14.16 -37.13
C ALA A 59 36.16 13.08 -36.69
N PRO A 60 35.58 12.30 -37.63
CA PRO A 60 34.62 11.26 -37.26
C PRO A 60 35.26 10.22 -36.33
N PRO A 61 34.47 9.61 -35.43
CA PRO A 61 34.96 8.57 -34.55
C PRO A 61 35.40 7.34 -35.35
N THR A 62 36.37 6.60 -34.81
CA THR A 62 37.04 5.46 -35.45
C THR A 62 36.04 4.43 -36.00
N ARG A 63 34.91 4.26 -35.32
CA ARG A 63 33.87 3.25 -35.63
C ARG A 63 32.56 3.85 -36.14
N GLY A 64 32.56 5.15 -36.44
CA GLY A 64 31.36 5.89 -36.83
C GLY A 64 30.45 6.26 -35.65
N TRP A 65 29.66 7.31 -35.86
CA TRP A 65 28.75 7.85 -34.83
C TRP A 65 27.65 6.85 -34.47
N GLY A 66 27.36 6.71 -33.17
CA GLY A 66 26.40 5.74 -32.65
C GLY A 66 27.01 4.38 -32.29
N SER A 67 28.25 4.10 -32.69
CA SER A 67 28.97 2.87 -32.34
C SER A 67 29.70 3.00 -31.01
N THR A 68 29.81 1.90 -30.27
CA THR A 68 30.64 1.86 -29.06
C THR A 68 32.14 1.83 -29.45
N PRO A 69 32.96 2.79 -28.98
CA PRO A 69 34.41 2.80 -29.21
C PRO A 69 35.12 1.66 -28.47
N LEU A 70 36.25 1.19 -29.00
CA LEU A 70 37.16 0.30 -28.29
C LEU A 70 38.01 1.09 -27.27
N SER A 71 38.61 0.40 -26.30
CA SER A 71 39.47 1.06 -25.29
C SER A 71 40.69 1.78 -25.90
N GLY A 72 41.17 1.32 -27.07
CA GLY A 72 42.26 1.94 -27.81
C GLY A 72 41.86 3.17 -28.64
N ASP A 73 40.57 3.40 -28.87
CA ASP A 73 40.07 4.48 -29.71
C ASP A 73 40.05 5.80 -28.91
N LYS A 74 41.09 6.63 -29.06
CA LYS A 74 41.36 7.80 -28.20
C LYS A 74 41.22 9.16 -28.90
N TYR A 75 40.55 9.22 -30.05
CA TYR A 75 40.23 10.50 -30.69
C TYR A 75 39.08 11.21 -29.94
N GLU A 76 38.99 12.53 -30.09
CA GLU A 76 37.98 13.35 -29.41
C GLU A 76 36.54 12.85 -29.68
N ALA A 77 36.22 12.50 -30.92
CA ALA A 77 34.92 11.95 -31.27
C ALA A 77 34.66 10.56 -30.66
N ASP A 78 35.70 9.75 -30.46
CA ASP A 78 35.57 8.47 -29.75
C ASP A 78 35.25 8.72 -28.28
N ASP A 79 35.85 9.73 -27.65
CA ASP A 79 35.53 10.10 -26.27
C ASP A 79 34.11 10.63 -26.12
N ILE A 80 33.61 11.39 -27.10
CA ILE A 80 32.21 11.82 -27.15
C ILE A 80 31.26 10.61 -27.25
N GLU A 81 31.56 9.63 -28.11
CA GLU A 81 30.79 8.38 -28.21
C GLU A 81 30.86 7.53 -26.94
N ARG A 82 32.03 7.49 -26.27
CA ARG A 82 32.21 6.77 -25.01
C ARG A 82 31.37 7.38 -23.88
N ILE A 83 31.33 8.71 -23.77
CA ILE A 83 30.46 9.41 -22.81
C ILE A 83 28.99 9.11 -23.09
N ARG A 84 28.56 9.18 -24.36
CA ARG A 84 27.19 8.82 -24.75
C ARG A 84 26.85 7.38 -24.37
N HIS A 85 27.74 6.43 -24.67
CA HIS A 85 27.54 5.02 -24.37
C HIS A 85 27.31 4.81 -22.87
N TYR A 86 28.18 5.36 -22.03
CA TYR A 86 28.06 5.21 -20.57
C TYR A 86 26.83 5.90 -20.01
N ARG A 87 26.49 7.11 -20.48
CA ARG A 87 25.26 7.79 -20.09
C ARG A 87 24.03 6.95 -20.41
N ASN A 88 23.94 6.41 -21.63
CA ASN A 88 22.81 5.57 -22.04
C ASN A 88 22.75 4.28 -21.22
N LYS A 89 23.92 3.67 -20.98
CA LYS A 89 24.02 2.45 -20.17
C LYS A 89 23.51 2.68 -18.76
N ILE A 90 23.83 3.82 -18.13
CA ILE A 90 23.36 4.18 -16.78
C ILE A 90 21.87 4.50 -16.79
N ALA A 91 21.41 5.33 -17.73
CA ALA A 91 20.01 5.80 -17.79
C ALA A 91 19.00 4.69 -18.12
N HIS A 92 19.43 3.67 -18.87
CA HIS A 92 18.58 2.56 -19.29
C HIS A 92 18.94 1.23 -18.60
N ASN A 93 19.73 1.27 -17.52
CA ASN A 93 20.07 0.05 -16.81
C ASN A 93 18.83 -0.50 -16.08
N THR A 94 18.39 -1.69 -16.46
CA THR A 94 17.31 -2.41 -15.76
C THR A 94 17.83 -3.22 -14.57
N GLU A 95 19.14 -3.43 -14.47
CA GLU A 95 19.77 -4.24 -13.43
C GLU A 95 20.59 -3.36 -12.47
N PHE A 96 20.12 -3.19 -11.23
CA PHE A 96 20.84 -2.46 -10.18
C PHE A 96 22.03 -3.26 -9.59
N LYS A 97 22.67 -4.13 -10.37
CA LYS A 97 23.85 -4.89 -9.97
C LYS A 97 25.03 -4.55 -10.87
N ILE A 98 26.06 -3.99 -10.26
CA ILE A 98 27.39 -3.84 -10.85
C ILE A 98 28.43 -4.28 -9.83
N SER A 99 29.41 -5.08 -10.24
CA SER A 99 30.52 -5.44 -9.36
C SER A 99 31.46 -4.23 -9.17
N ASN A 100 32.15 -4.16 -8.04
CA ASN A 100 33.15 -3.10 -7.80
C ASN A 100 34.19 -3.02 -8.92
N LYS A 101 34.63 -4.17 -9.45
CA LYS A 101 35.58 -4.23 -10.57
C LYS A 101 34.99 -3.61 -11.85
N GLN A 102 33.74 -3.96 -12.19
CA GLN A 102 33.07 -3.36 -13.34
C GLN A 102 32.86 -1.85 -13.15
N TYR A 103 32.45 -1.42 -11.95
CA TYR A 103 32.30 0.00 -11.63
C TYR A 103 33.62 0.75 -11.83
N GLN A 104 34.71 0.26 -11.23
CA GLN A 104 36.03 0.89 -11.35
C GLN A 104 36.51 0.96 -12.81
N ASN A 105 36.32 -0.12 -13.58
CA ASN A 105 36.69 -0.11 -15.00
C ASN A 105 35.89 0.93 -15.80
N GLN A 106 34.57 0.99 -15.59
CA GLN A 106 33.71 1.94 -16.30
C GLN A 106 34.01 3.39 -15.89
N TRP A 107 34.22 3.63 -14.58
CA TRP A 107 34.65 4.93 -14.06
C TRP A 107 35.98 5.37 -14.67
N ASN A 108 36.98 4.49 -14.71
CA ASN A 108 38.29 4.80 -15.26
C ASN A 108 38.21 5.16 -16.75
N GLU A 109 37.46 4.37 -17.54
CA GLU A 109 37.28 4.67 -18.97
C GLU A 109 36.56 6.01 -19.20
N LEU A 110 35.50 6.28 -18.44
CA LEU A 110 34.75 7.52 -18.54
C LEU A 110 35.59 8.72 -18.08
N SER A 111 36.24 8.62 -16.92
CA SER A 111 37.09 9.67 -16.36
C SER A 111 38.24 10.02 -17.30
N GLN A 112 38.90 9.03 -17.89
CA GLN A 112 39.95 9.27 -18.89
C GLN A 112 39.43 9.97 -20.15
N ALA A 113 38.22 9.62 -20.62
CA ALA A 113 37.61 10.28 -21.78
C ALA A 113 37.28 11.74 -21.49
N VAL A 114 36.65 12.01 -20.34
CA VAL A 114 36.34 13.37 -19.94
C VAL A 114 37.64 14.17 -19.74
N ASN A 115 38.67 13.58 -19.14
CA ASN A 115 39.99 14.23 -18.95
C ASN A 115 40.70 14.58 -20.27
N ARG A 116 40.51 13.79 -21.33
CA ARG A 116 41.06 14.10 -22.67
C ARG A 116 40.30 15.25 -23.34
N LEU A 117 38.99 15.34 -23.14
CA LEU A 117 38.16 16.43 -23.67
C LEU A 117 38.22 17.72 -22.84
N SER A 118 38.69 17.64 -21.60
CA SER A 118 38.65 18.73 -20.63
C SER A 118 39.89 19.61 -20.67
N GLN A 119 39.67 20.91 -20.54
CA GLN A 119 40.73 21.88 -20.25
C GLN A 119 41.31 21.63 -18.85
N GLU A 120 42.55 22.07 -18.61
CA GLU A 120 43.29 21.83 -17.36
C GLU A 120 42.49 22.20 -16.09
N THR A 121 41.69 23.26 -16.17
CA THR A 121 40.85 23.78 -15.08
C THR A 121 39.67 22.86 -14.72
N LEU A 122 39.17 22.06 -15.66
CA LEU A 122 38.04 21.14 -15.44
C LEU A 122 38.52 19.78 -14.90
N LYS A 123 39.80 19.44 -15.08
CA LYS A 123 40.38 18.18 -14.59
C LYS A 123 40.30 18.07 -13.07
N SER A 124 40.56 19.16 -12.35
CA SER A 124 40.45 19.19 -10.88
C SER A 124 39.01 18.98 -10.39
N GLU A 125 38.02 19.55 -11.07
CA GLU A 125 36.60 19.34 -10.78
C GLU A 125 36.18 17.88 -11.03
N ILE A 126 36.66 17.27 -12.11
CA ILE A 126 36.41 15.84 -12.41
C ILE A 126 37.00 14.93 -11.34
N THR A 127 38.19 15.27 -10.82
CA THR A 127 38.81 14.51 -9.74
C THR A 127 38.02 14.67 -8.44
N ALA A 128 37.45 15.85 -8.18
CA ALA A 128 36.58 16.10 -7.04
C ALA A 128 35.21 15.40 -7.16
N LEU A 129 34.74 15.13 -8.38
CA LEU A 129 33.53 14.35 -8.66
C LEU A 129 33.70 12.85 -8.43
N GLU A 130 34.91 12.34 -8.14
CA GLU A 130 35.07 10.99 -7.60
C GLU A 130 34.19 10.87 -6.36
N CYS A 131 33.14 10.04 -6.48
CA CYS A 131 31.98 9.90 -5.59
C CYS A 131 32.31 9.38 -4.18
N THR A 132 33.43 9.76 -3.60
CA THR A 132 33.89 9.35 -2.26
C THR A 132 32.91 9.80 -1.17
N GLN A 133 32.35 11.01 -1.26
CA GLN A 133 31.39 11.53 -0.28
C GLN A 133 29.97 10.96 -0.42
N PHE A 134 29.45 10.83 -1.66
CA PHE A 134 28.09 10.31 -1.89
C PHE A 134 27.99 8.81 -1.60
N ILE A 135 29.02 8.03 -1.95
CA ILE A 135 29.08 6.60 -1.62
C ILE A 135 29.25 6.39 -0.12
N GLY A 136 30.02 7.24 0.57
CA GLY A 136 30.25 7.14 2.01
C GLY A 136 28.97 7.32 2.84
N SER A 137 28.16 8.33 2.53
CA SER A 137 26.88 8.58 3.22
C SER A 137 25.89 7.44 3.02
N GLN A 138 25.66 7.00 1.78
CA GLN A 138 24.78 5.86 1.50
C GLN A 138 25.28 4.57 2.14
N LYS A 139 26.60 4.34 2.20
CA LYS A 139 27.16 3.15 2.84
C LYS A 139 26.80 3.08 4.32
N ASN A 140 26.88 4.19 5.05
CA ASN A 140 26.52 4.25 6.47
C ASN A 140 25.02 3.99 6.69
N GLU A 141 24.16 4.57 5.84
CA GLU A 141 22.72 4.32 5.88
C GLU A 141 22.40 2.84 5.61
N ILE A 142 23.02 2.25 4.59
CA ILE A 142 22.89 0.82 4.27
C ILE A 142 23.34 -0.05 5.44
N GLU A 143 24.43 0.31 6.12
CA GLU A 143 24.95 -0.44 7.26
C GLU A 143 24.02 -0.36 8.48
N SER A 144 23.45 0.82 8.74
CA SER A 144 22.40 1.02 9.75
C SER A 144 21.15 0.17 9.44
N ILE A 145 20.67 0.23 8.19
CA ILE A 145 19.53 -0.57 7.72
C ILE A 145 19.80 -2.06 7.90
N LYS A 146 20.99 -2.54 7.51
CA LYS A 146 21.39 -3.95 7.71
C LYS A 146 21.34 -4.37 9.17
N LYS A 147 21.84 -3.52 10.08
CA LYS A 147 21.80 -3.79 11.52
C LYS A 147 20.36 -3.89 12.04
N ASN A 148 19.49 -2.98 11.61
CA ASN A 148 18.07 -3.00 11.98
C ASN A 148 17.34 -4.24 11.44
N ILE A 149 17.61 -4.62 10.19
CA ILE A 149 17.06 -5.86 9.60
C ILE A 149 17.50 -7.09 10.40
N SER A 150 18.77 -7.15 10.81
CA SER A 150 19.28 -8.25 11.65
C SER A 150 18.54 -8.31 12.99
N LYS A 151 18.34 -7.15 13.64
CA LYS A 151 17.60 -7.07 14.90
C LYS A 151 16.15 -7.53 14.75
N MET A 152 15.43 -7.00 13.75
CA MET A 152 14.04 -7.39 13.47
C MET A 152 13.92 -8.88 13.16
N LYS A 153 14.90 -9.46 12.45
CA LYS A 153 14.93 -10.88 12.15
C LYS A 153 15.01 -11.74 13.42
N ASN A 154 15.84 -11.33 14.39
CA ASN A 154 15.97 -12.03 15.67
C ASN A 154 14.69 -11.90 16.51
N GLU A 155 14.08 -10.72 16.55
CA GLU A 155 12.79 -10.51 17.24
C GLU A 155 11.67 -11.34 16.61
N MET A 156 11.66 -11.45 15.27
CA MET A 156 10.72 -12.31 14.55
C MET A 156 10.88 -13.79 14.93
N TYR A 157 12.11 -14.30 15.07
CA TYR A 157 12.33 -15.67 15.54
C TYR A 157 11.86 -15.89 16.97
N ALA A 158 12.04 -14.90 17.87
CA ALA A 158 11.55 -14.98 19.24
C ALA A 158 10.01 -15.05 19.27
N LEU A 159 9.33 -14.17 18.53
CA LEU A 159 7.86 -14.17 18.41
C LEU A 159 7.32 -15.46 17.79
N GLN A 160 8.03 -16.04 16.81
CA GLN A 160 7.66 -17.34 16.25
C GLN A 160 7.70 -18.47 17.28
N ASN A 161 8.69 -18.45 18.18
CA ASN A 161 8.76 -19.45 19.26
C ASN A 161 7.65 -19.25 20.29
N GLU A 162 7.38 -18.00 20.70
CA GLU A 162 6.26 -17.70 21.61
C GLU A 162 4.91 -18.11 21.01
N LEU A 163 4.72 -17.88 19.71
CA LEU A 163 3.51 -18.32 18.99
C LEU A 163 3.38 -19.84 18.99
N PHE A 164 4.48 -20.57 18.83
CA PHE A 164 4.49 -22.03 18.87
C PHE A 164 4.07 -22.54 20.26
N ILE A 165 4.61 -21.96 21.33
CA ILE A 165 4.21 -22.31 22.71
C ILE A 165 2.71 -22.03 22.93
N CYS A 166 2.22 -20.87 22.50
CA CYS A 166 0.79 -20.55 22.59
C CYS A 166 -0.08 -21.53 21.81
N GLN A 167 0.38 -22.03 20.65
CA GLN A 167 -0.34 -23.03 19.87
C GLN A 167 -0.46 -24.37 20.62
N ASP A 168 0.60 -24.82 21.28
CA ASP A 168 0.58 -26.02 22.11
C ASP A 168 -0.41 -25.86 23.28
N GLU A 169 -0.32 -24.75 24.03
CA GLU A 169 -1.23 -24.46 25.15
C GLU A 169 -2.71 -24.40 24.70
N ILE A 170 -3.00 -23.80 23.54
CA ILE A 170 -4.35 -23.77 22.97
C ILE A 170 -4.85 -25.19 22.66
N THR A 171 -3.97 -26.05 22.16
CA THR A 171 -4.32 -27.43 21.81
C THR A 171 -4.65 -28.24 23.08
N GLU A 172 -3.85 -28.09 24.14
CA GLU A 172 -4.13 -28.72 25.43
C GLU A 172 -5.48 -28.26 26.03
N ILE A 173 -5.78 -26.96 25.95
CA ILE A 173 -7.06 -26.42 26.40
C ILE A 173 -8.22 -26.97 25.55
N GLN A 174 -8.05 -27.07 24.24
CA GLN A 174 -9.06 -27.65 23.35
C GLN A 174 -9.38 -29.10 23.73
N ASP A 175 -8.36 -29.91 24.00
CA ASP A 175 -8.54 -31.30 24.44
C ASP A 175 -9.26 -31.38 25.78
N ALA A 176 -8.88 -30.53 26.74
CA ALA A 176 -9.56 -30.46 28.04
C ALA A 176 -11.05 -30.10 27.89
N VAL A 177 -11.37 -29.11 27.06
CA VAL A 177 -12.76 -28.69 26.78
C VAL A 177 -13.56 -29.81 26.12
N ILE A 178 -12.97 -30.53 25.16
CA ILE A 178 -13.62 -31.68 24.51
C ILE A 178 -13.94 -32.76 25.55
N ASN A 179 -13.02 -33.05 26.47
CA ASN A 179 -13.22 -34.04 27.52
C ASN A 179 -14.33 -33.62 28.49
N SER A 180 -14.31 -32.39 29.00
CA SER A 180 -15.38 -31.89 29.87
C SER A 180 -16.75 -31.88 29.17
N ARG A 181 -16.79 -31.60 27.85
CA ARG A 181 -18.04 -31.67 27.07
C ARG A 181 -18.63 -33.08 27.03
N LYS A 182 -17.77 -34.10 26.85
CA LYS A 182 -18.19 -35.51 26.87
C LYS A 182 -18.72 -35.92 28.24
N GLU A 183 -18.06 -35.50 29.32
CA GLU A 183 -18.52 -35.76 30.69
C GLU A 183 -19.90 -35.13 30.96
N ILE A 184 -20.14 -33.88 30.51
CA ILE A 184 -21.44 -33.22 30.62
C ILE A 184 -22.53 -33.97 29.83
N GLU A 185 -22.20 -34.46 28.63
CA GLU A 185 -23.13 -35.24 27.79
C GLU A 185 -23.54 -36.55 28.49
N ASP A 186 -22.57 -37.26 29.05
CA ASP A 186 -22.79 -38.49 29.81
C ASP A 186 -23.62 -38.27 31.09
N ILE A 187 -23.36 -37.19 31.85
CA ILE A 187 -24.20 -36.81 33.00
C ILE A 187 -25.65 -36.57 32.57
N ASN A 188 -25.86 -35.84 31.48
CA ASN A 188 -27.19 -35.53 30.94
C ASN A 188 -27.95 -36.80 30.52
N GLU A 189 -27.27 -37.82 30.00
CA GLU A 189 -27.90 -39.09 29.62
C GLU A 189 -28.24 -39.97 30.82
N ARG A 190 -27.41 -39.98 31.88
CA ARG A 190 -27.62 -40.83 33.06
C ARG A 190 -28.68 -40.31 34.03
N HIS A 191 -28.76 -38.99 34.23
CA HIS A 191 -29.56 -38.42 35.32
C HIS A 191 -30.98 -38.03 34.94
N ILE A 192 -31.31 -37.95 33.65
CA ILE A 192 -32.68 -37.65 33.20
C ILE A 192 -33.20 -38.85 32.41
N PRO A 193 -34.00 -39.74 33.04
CA PRO A 193 -34.66 -40.83 32.35
C PRO A 193 -35.40 -40.34 31.09
N ARG A 194 -35.31 -41.08 29.98
CA ARG A 194 -35.86 -40.67 28.67
C ARG A 194 -37.31 -40.18 28.73
N HIS A 195 -38.13 -40.76 29.62
CA HIS A 195 -39.52 -40.36 29.80
C HIS A 195 -39.66 -38.96 30.43
N ILE A 196 -38.78 -38.57 31.37
CA ILE A 196 -38.76 -37.22 31.96
C ILE A 196 -38.30 -36.20 30.93
N ARG A 197 -37.27 -36.51 30.13
CA ARG A 197 -36.79 -35.63 29.06
C ARG A 197 -37.88 -35.37 28.01
N LYS A 198 -38.63 -36.42 27.66
CA LYS A 198 -39.78 -36.32 26.75
C LYS A 198 -40.89 -35.46 27.35
N CYS A 199 -41.27 -35.68 28.61
CA CYS A 199 -42.26 -34.86 29.31
C CYS A 199 -41.85 -33.39 29.39
N GLN A 200 -40.57 -33.08 29.66
CA GLN A 200 -40.07 -31.70 29.70
C GLN A 200 -40.15 -31.01 28.34
N LEU A 201 -39.83 -31.72 27.25
CA LEU A 201 -39.99 -31.19 25.89
C LEU A 201 -41.46 -30.94 25.55
N THR A 202 -42.36 -31.85 25.93
CA THR A 202 -43.80 -31.67 25.71
C THR A 202 -44.35 -30.50 26.53
N LEU A 203 -43.93 -30.38 27.80
CA LEU A 203 -44.26 -29.23 28.66
C LEU A 203 -43.74 -27.91 28.08
N LEU A 204 -42.52 -27.89 27.53
CA LEU A 204 -41.94 -26.68 26.93
C LEU A 204 -42.65 -26.30 25.62
N GLU A 205 -43.04 -27.28 24.80
CA GLU A 205 -43.85 -27.06 23.60
C GLU A 205 -45.27 -26.61 23.94
N ASP A 206 -45.88 -27.20 24.96
CA ASP A 206 -47.19 -26.79 25.48
C ASP A 206 -47.13 -25.40 26.08
N TRP A 207 -46.06 -25.02 26.80
CA TRP A 207 -45.86 -23.65 27.27
C TRP A 207 -45.74 -22.68 26.12
N LYS A 208 -44.95 -22.99 25.08
CA LYS A 208 -44.85 -22.15 23.87
C LYS A 208 -46.18 -22.03 23.12
N ARG A 209 -47.01 -23.08 23.09
CA ARG A 209 -48.36 -23.05 22.51
C ARG A 209 -49.33 -22.24 23.37
N HIS A 210 -49.29 -22.40 24.69
CA HIS A 210 -50.12 -21.66 25.61
C HIS A 210 -49.71 -20.20 25.72
N ASP A 211 -48.45 -19.83 25.56
CA ASP A 211 -48.02 -18.42 25.49
C ASP A 211 -48.67 -17.69 24.30
N ILE A 212 -48.86 -18.37 23.16
CA ILE A 212 -49.61 -17.82 22.02
C ILE A 212 -51.08 -17.60 22.38
N LEU A 213 -51.72 -18.56 23.07
CA LEU A 213 -53.12 -18.46 23.50
C LEU A 213 -53.33 -17.47 24.65
N PHE A 214 -52.36 -17.33 25.57
CA PHE A 214 -52.35 -16.38 26.68
C PHE A 214 -52.22 -14.95 26.17
N CYS A 215 -51.46 -14.74 25.09
CA CYS A 215 -51.39 -13.44 24.41
C CYS A 215 -52.71 -13.03 23.73
N ASP A 216 -53.51 -13.98 23.24
CA ASP A 216 -54.84 -13.69 22.66
C ASP A 216 -55.89 -13.38 23.73
N GLU A 217 -55.84 -14.05 24.89
CA GLU A 217 -56.71 -13.74 26.04
C GLU A 217 -56.44 -12.33 26.61
N ILE A 218 -55.18 -11.89 26.64
CA ILE A 218 -54.79 -10.53 27.08
C ILE A 218 -55.20 -9.46 26.06
N ARG A 219 -55.21 -9.76 24.75
CA ARG A 219 -55.69 -8.82 23.72
C ARG A 219 -57.20 -8.53 23.85
N GLY A 220 -57.99 -9.52 24.27
CA GLY A 220 -59.42 -9.33 24.58
C GLY A 220 -59.66 -8.42 25.80
N TYR A 221 -58.67 -8.31 26.70
CA TYR A 221 -58.80 -7.56 27.94
C TYR A 221 -58.97 -6.05 27.72
N LYS A 222 -58.29 -5.47 26.72
CA LYS A 222 -58.40 -4.04 26.43
C LYS A 222 -59.78 -3.67 25.88
N VAL A 223 -60.33 -4.47 24.98
CA VAL A 223 -61.68 -4.27 24.40
C VAL A 223 -62.76 -4.49 25.46
N ALA A 224 -62.64 -5.55 26.26
CA ALA A 224 -63.55 -5.81 27.37
C ALA A 224 -63.50 -4.70 28.43
N TYR A 225 -62.32 -4.12 28.68
CA TYR A 225 -62.15 -2.99 29.59
C TYR A 225 -62.82 -1.70 29.10
N GLU A 226 -62.64 -1.35 27.83
CA GLU A 226 -63.25 -0.15 27.24
C GLU A 226 -64.79 -0.22 27.25
N GLU A 227 -65.36 -1.40 26.99
CA GLU A 227 -66.81 -1.60 27.05
C GLU A 227 -67.33 -1.62 28.50
N ALA A 228 -66.59 -2.22 29.42
CA ALA A 228 -66.94 -2.28 30.83
C ALA A 228 -66.95 -0.90 31.53
N ASN A 229 -66.24 0.10 30.99
CA ASN A 229 -66.23 1.47 31.50
C ASN A 229 -67.45 2.30 31.04
N LYS A 230 -68.22 1.82 30.04
CA LYS A 230 -69.46 2.49 29.59
C LYS A 230 -70.67 2.15 30.46
N HIS A 231 -70.56 1.17 31.35
CA HIS A 231 -71.65 0.66 32.18
C HIS A 231 -71.35 0.80 33.67
N ASN A 232 -72.36 1.26 34.43
CA ASN A 232 -72.26 1.44 35.89
C ASN A 232 -72.10 0.11 36.65
N THR A 233 -72.57 -1.00 36.08
CA THR A 233 -72.49 -2.33 36.69
C THR A 233 -71.96 -3.32 35.65
N VAL A 234 -70.93 -4.09 36.00
CA VAL A 234 -70.33 -5.12 35.14
C VAL A 234 -70.09 -6.38 35.95
N THR A 235 -70.50 -7.53 35.40
CA THR A 235 -70.36 -8.85 36.04
C THR A 235 -69.29 -9.66 35.32
N PHE A 236 -68.27 -10.11 36.03
CA PHE A 236 -67.23 -11.01 35.51
C PHE A 236 -67.58 -12.46 35.81
N ILE A 237 -67.80 -13.28 34.77
CA ILE A 237 -68.14 -14.70 34.89
C ILE A 237 -66.99 -15.54 34.31
N GLY A 238 -66.68 -16.69 34.90
CA GLY A 238 -65.62 -17.58 34.42
C GLY A 238 -65.37 -18.77 35.36
N GLY A 239 -64.65 -19.79 34.89
CA GLY A 239 -64.31 -20.99 35.68
C GLY A 239 -63.30 -20.74 36.81
N PRO A 240 -63.10 -21.70 37.74
CA PRO A 240 -62.07 -21.58 38.79
C PRO A 240 -60.69 -21.32 38.19
N GLY A 241 -59.91 -20.39 38.77
CA GLY A 241 -58.56 -20.04 38.28
C GLY A 241 -58.50 -18.98 37.16
N SER A 242 -59.64 -18.53 36.61
CA SER A 242 -59.67 -17.56 35.50
C SER A 242 -59.39 -16.10 35.88
N CYS A 243 -58.65 -15.85 36.97
CA CYS A 243 -58.21 -14.52 37.42
C CYS A 243 -59.28 -13.44 37.66
N LYS A 244 -60.56 -13.80 37.84
CA LYS A 244 -61.67 -12.83 38.09
C LYS A 244 -61.38 -11.86 39.23
N THR A 245 -60.79 -12.33 40.32
CA THR A 245 -60.46 -11.53 41.52
C THR A 245 -59.37 -10.50 41.25
N TYR A 246 -58.39 -10.83 40.39
CA TYR A 246 -57.33 -9.89 40.01
C TYR A 246 -57.91 -8.76 39.14
N SER A 247 -58.79 -9.11 38.21
CA SER A 247 -59.49 -8.15 37.33
C SER A 247 -60.37 -7.14 38.08
N THR A 248 -61.13 -7.58 39.09
CA THR A 248 -61.93 -6.67 39.92
C THR A 248 -61.07 -5.75 40.79
N THR A 249 -59.91 -6.25 41.24
CA THR A 249 -58.96 -5.46 42.04
C THR A 249 -58.30 -4.34 41.23
N ILE A 250 -57.92 -4.61 39.97
CA ILE A 250 -57.37 -3.58 39.07
C ILE A 250 -58.39 -2.47 38.79
N ARG A 251 -59.67 -2.81 38.53
CA ARG A 251 -60.72 -1.80 38.31
C ARG A 251 -60.93 -0.91 39.54
N LYS A 252 -60.92 -1.49 40.75
CA LYS A 252 -61.02 -0.72 42.00
C LYS A 252 -59.84 0.23 42.21
N ALA A 253 -58.63 -0.20 41.86
CA ALA A 253 -57.42 0.63 42.00
C ALA A 253 -57.41 1.83 41.05
N TRP A 254 -57.99 1.70 39.85
CA TRP A 254 -57.98 2.75 38.82
C TRP A 254 -59.12 3.77 38.91
N LEU A 255 -60.30 3.39 39.40
CA LEU A 255 -61.45 4.31 39.53
C LEU A 255 -61.41 5.22 40.76
N GLY A 256 -60.29 5.25 41.49
CA GLY A 256 -60.09 6.22 42.57
C GLY A 256 -61.11 6.12 43.69
N GLY A 257 -61.11 4.97 44.38
CA GLY A 257 -61.59 4.76 45.77
C GLY A 257 -62.93 5.35 46.19
N CYS A 258 -63.88 4.48 46.56
CA CYS A 258 -64.56 4.57 47.86
C CYS A 258 -65.23 3.24 48.26
N SER A 259 -65.32 3.11 49.59
CA SER A 259 -66.09 2.21 50.48
C SER A 259 -67.45 1.72 49.97
N CYS A 260 -68.14 0.70 50.50
CA CYS A 260 -68.04 -0.21 51.65
C CYS A 260 -69.15 -1.29 51.49
N VAL A 261 -69.23 -2.19 52.48
CA VAL A 261 -70.26 -3.21 52.80
C VAL A 261 -69.98 -4.60 52.24
#